data_AF-A0A3R7K143-F1
#
_entry.id   AF-A0A3R7K143-F1
#
_cell.length_a   1.000
_cell.length_b   1.000
_cell.length_c   1.000
_cell.angle_alpha   90.00
_cell.angle_beta   90.00
_cell.angle_gamma   90.00
#
_symmetry.space_group_name_H-M   'P 1'
#
loop_
_entity.id
_entity.type
_entity.pdbx_description
1 polymer ?
#
loop_
_entity_poly.entity_id
_entity_poly.type
_entity_poly.pdbx_seq_one_letter_code
_entity_poly.pdbx_strand_id
1 'polypeptide(L)'
;MALSRNFRTTYYKTLGVPVVQHIVDVEASFAALLNERTINVPQLLKLALELGIAPQFRARCWLLFSGVLPPYSGVWDFALQERRIMFEDVVGAAQVLQAKNVEDSGEENEGTGGVTTRGYYDFLELLMHLHRTYWIEIAVNGAPLLCGMDDARFLRGVARVVCEVLTEESERFWCFTRLLELFHEGLELVDPMVPLDTLYDIQVADFEVVFLRTLDVKRRRFTADTPMSNLHMLKNTTCSHDEEYGRRR
;
A
#
# COMPACT_ATOMS: atom_id res chain seq x y z
N MET A 1 -11.78 -9.52 40.25
CA MET A 1 -11.01 -10.75 39.93
C MET A 1 -9.83 -10.36 39.04
N ALA A 2 -8.61 -10.22 39.58
CA ALA A 2 -7.42 -9.87 38.79
C ALA A 2 -6.09 -10.24 39.50
N LEU A 3 -5.97 -11.46 40.03
CA LEU A 3 -4.78 -11.91 40.79
C LEU A 3 -3.96 -13.01 40.10
N SER A 4 -4.40 -13.57 38.98
CA SER A 4 -3.74 -14.73 38.36
C SER A 4 -2.62 -14.39 37.35
N ARG A 5 -2.48 -13.13 36.92
CA ARG A 5 -1.54 -12.75 35.84
C ARG A 5 -0.07 -12.60 36.28
N ASN A 6 0.21 -12.62 37.59
CA ASN A 6 1.55 -12.28 38.13
C ASN A 6 2.28 -13.40 38.89
N PHE A 7 1.62 -14.52 39.23
CA PHE A 7 2.30 -15.60 39.97
C PHE A 7 3.34 -16.32 39.11
N ARG A 8 2.96 -16.63 37.86
CA ARG A 8 3.78 -17.43 36.95
C ARG A 8 5.06 -16.70 36.51
N THR A 9 4.95 -15.42 36.20
CA THR A 9 6.10 -14.55 35.86
C THR A 9 7.03 -14.33 37.03
N THR A 10 6.49 -14.12 38.24
CA THR A 10 7.29 -13.97 39.46
C THR A 10 8.06 -15.26 39.79
N TYR A 11 7.40 -16.42 39.66
CA TYR A 11 8.02 -17.74 39.92
C TYR A 11 9.21 -18.04 38.99
N TYR A 12 9.07 -17.81 37.68
CA TYR A 12 10.17 -18.04 36.75
C TYR A 12 11.31 -17.03 36.94
N LYS A 13 11.00 -15.77 37.31
CA LYS A 13 12.01 -14.75 37.62
C LYS A 13 12.83 -15.10 38.86
N THR A 14 12.23 -15.72 39.88
CA THR A 14 12.94 -16.21 41.07
C THR A 14 13.82 -17.43 40.83
N LEU A 15 13.56 -18.22 39.78
CA LEU A 15 14.36 -19.39 39.42
C LEU A 15 15.55 -19.07 38.51
N GLY A 16 15.78 -17.80 38.19
CA GLY A 16 16.87 -17.38 37.29
C GLY A 16 16.67 -17.84 35.84
N VAL A 17 15.50 -18.42 35.52
CA VAL A 17 15.11 -18.72 34.15
C VAL A 17 14.82 -17.39 33.48
N PRO A 18 15.50 -17.03 32.37
CA PRO A 18 15.16 -15.83 31.63
C PRO A 18 13.68 -15.96 31.23
N VAL A 19 12.83 -15.19 31.89
CA VAL A 19 11.43 -15.05 31.51
C VAL A 19 11.47 -14.31 30.20
N VAL A 20 11.49 -15.09 29.13
CA VAL A 20 11.35 -14.58 27.79
C VAL A 20 10.04 -13.81 27.78
N GLN A 21 10.12 -12.48 27.74
CA GLN A 21 8.99 -11.55 27.65
C GLN A 21 8.27 -11.67 26.28
N HIS A 22 8.27 -12.85 25.65
CA HIS A 22 7.52 -13.19 24.44
C HIS A 22 6.03 -13.43 24.70
N ILE A 23 5.45 -12.73 25.67
CA ILE A 23 4.05 -12.35 25.56
C ILE A 23 4.08 -10.87 25.24
N VAL A 24 4.63 -10.56 24.06
CA VAL A 24 4.40 -9.28 23.43
C VAL A 24 2.92 -9.29 23.13
N ASP A 25 2.18 -8.48 23.88
CA ASP A 25 0.78 -8.21 23.56
C ASP A 25 0.78 -7.56 22.18
N VAL A 26 0.48 -8.37 21.16
CA VAL A 26 0.54 -8.00 19.74
C VAL A 26 -0.33 -6.77 19.54
N GLU A 27 -1.52 -6.77 20.12
CA GLU A 27 -2.49 -5.68 20.00
C GLU A 27 -1.96 -4.40 20.64
N ALA A 28 -1.40 -4.50 21.86
CA ALA A 28 -0.81 -3.35 22.53
C ALA A 28 0.39 -2.77 21.75
N SER A 29 1.15 -3.62 21.05
CA SER A 29 2.33 -3.20 20.27
C SER A 29 1.93 -2.45 19.00
N PHE A 30 0.92 -2.94 18.28
CA PHE A 30 0.34 -2.21 17.16
C PHE A 30 -0.32 -0.91 17.61
N ALA A 31 -1.09 -0.93 18.70
CA ALA A 31 -1.73 0.26 19.24
C ALA A 31 -0.70 1.34 19.64
N ALA A 32 0.42 0.94 20.25
CA ALA A 32 1.49 1.86 20.62
C ALA A 32 2.07 2.58 19.39
N LEU A 33 2.41 1.84 18.32
CA LEU A 33 2.96 2.42 17.10
C LEU A 33 1.95 3.27 16.31
N LEU A 34 0.70 2.81 16.21
CA LEU A 34 -0.33 3.50 15.43
C LEU A 34 -0.84 4.78 16.11
N ASN A 35 -0.68 4.92 17.43
CA ASN A 35 -1.02 6.12 18.18
C ASN A 35 0.08 7.20 18.16
N GLU A 36 1.22 6.93 17.55
CA GLU A 36 2.27 7.94 17.37
C GLU A 36 1.80 9.04 16.39
N ARG A 37 2.27 10.27 16.61
CA ARG A 37 1.98 11.40 15.71
C ARG A 37 2.58 11.17 14.31
N THR A 38 3.74 10.53 14.27
CA THR A 38 4.42 10.11 13.04
C THR A 38 4.75 8.64 13.20
N ILE A 39 4.12 7.81 12.38
CA ILE A 39 4.25 6.36 12.48
C ILE A 39 5.57 5.94 11.86
N ASN A 40 6.35 5.20 12.64
CA ASN A 40 7.54 4.52 12.14
C ASN A 40 7.15 3.30 11.29
N VAL A 41 6.81 3.54 10.02
CA VAL A 41 6.42 2.48 9.06
C VAL A 41 7.47 1.36 8.96
N PRO A 42 8.79 1.63 8.96
CA PRO A 42 9.78 0.56 9.00
C PRO A 42 9.68 -0.37 10.20
N GLN A 43 9.41 0.17 11.39
CA GLN A 43 9.23 -0.60 12.61
C GLN A 43 7.89 -1.34 12.62
N LEU A 44 6.82 -0.71 12.11
CA LEU A 44 5.51 -1.33 11.93
C LEU A 44 5.60 -2.54 10.98
N LEU A 45 6.33 -2.41 9.87
CA LEU A 45 6.57 -3.50 8.92
C LEU A 45 7.33 -4.65 9.58
N LYS A 46 8.37 -4.35 10.36
CA LYS A 46 9.12 -5.36 11.10
C LYS A 46 8.22 -6.12 12.08
N LEU A 47 7.38 -5.40 12.83
CA LEU A 47 6.42 -6.01 13.76
C LEU A 47 5.43 -6.92 13.01
N ALA A 48 4.88 -6.44 11.89
CA ALA A 48 3.94 -7.20 11.07
C ALA A 48 4.56 -8.47 10.47
N LEU A 49 5.83 -8.42 10.05
CA LEU A 49 6.56 -9.59 9.56
C LEU A 49 6.85 -10.62 10.66
N GLU A 50 7.09 -10.16 11.89
CA GLU A 50 7.44 -11.05 13.01
C GLU A 50 6.21 -11.69 13.68
N LEU A 51 5.10 -10.95 13.81
CA LEU A 51 3.94 -11.35 14.62
C LEU A 51 2.64 -11.50 13.82
N GLY A 52 2.63 -11.09 12.54
CA GLY A 52 1.39 -10.92 11.77
C GLY A 52 0.59 -9.69 12.21
N ILE A 53 -0.36 -9.25 11.38
CA ILE A 53 -1.19 -8.08 11.71
C ILE A 53 -2.46 -8.54 12.44
N ALA A 54 -2.71 -7.98 13.62
CA ALA A 54 -3.94 -8.25 14.35
C ALA A 54 -5.16 -7.74 13.55
N PRO A 55 -6.28 -8.50 13.50
CA PRO A 55 -7.39 -8.21 12.59
C PRO A 55 -7.92 -6.77 12.64
N GLN A 56 -8.03 -6.18 13.82
CA GLN A 56 -8.53 -4.82 14.05
C GLN A 56 -7.61 -3.72 13.46
N PHE A 57 -6.33 -4.02 13.25
CA PHE A 57 -5.36 -3.07 12.70
C PHE A 57 -5.08 -3.32 11.21
N ARG A 58 -5.62 -4.40 10.63
CA ARG A 58 -5.29 -4.84 9.28
C ARG A 58 -5.55 -3.77 8.23
N ALA A 59 -6.78 -3.25 8.17
CA ALA A 59 -7.14 -2.20 7.22
C ALA A 59 -6.20 -0.99 7.31
N ARG A 60 -5.95 -0.48 8.52
CA ARG A 60 -5.05 0.66 8.74
C ARG A 60 -3.62 0.37 8.30
N CYS A 61 -3.09 -0.79 8.66
CA CYS A 61 -1.73 -1.18 8.29
C CYS A 61 -1.60 -1.33 6.77
N TRP A 62 -2.59 -1.93 6.10
CA TRP A 62 -2.58 -2.08 4.65
C TRP A 62 -2.58 -0.74 3.92
N LEU A 63 -3.38 0.22 4.38
CA LEU A 63 -3.38 1.58 3.83
C LEU A 63 -2.04 2.30 4.04
N LEU A 64 -1.39 2.11 5.19
CA LEU A 64 -0.05 2.67 5.46
C LEU A 64 1.03 2.00 4.59
N PHE A 65 1.02 0.67 4.51
CA PHE A 65 2.02 -0.11 3.78
C PHE A 65 1.90 0.06 2.26
N SER A 66 0.69 0.25 1.75
CA SER A 66 0.44 0.59 0.34
C SER A 66 0.68 2.08 0.02
N GLY A 67 0.98 2.91 1.03
CA GLY A 67 1.21 4.34 0.86
C GLY A 67 -0.05 5.16 0.53
N VAL A 68 -1.24 4.57 0.69
CA VAL A 68 -2.52 5.30 0.57
C VAL A 68 -2.65 6.32 1.70
N LEU A 69 -2.28 5.91 2.91
CA LEU A 69 -2.15 6.80 4.06
C LEU A 69 -0.69 7.24 4.26
N PRO A 70 -0.45 8.54 4.50
CA PRO A 70 0.87 9.00 4.91
C PRO A 70 1.22 8.54 6.34
N PRO A 71 2.50 8.56 6.75
CA PRO A 71 2.90 8.19 8.11
C PRO A 71 2.45 9.18 9.18
N TYR A 72 2.00 10.37 8.80
CA TYR A 72 1.54 11.42 9.72
C TYR A 72 0.06 11.25 10.01
N SER A 73 -0.28 10.80 11.23
CA SER A 73 -1.67 10.46 11.59
C SER A 73 -2.62 11.65 11.59
N GLY A 74 -2.12 12.85 11.86
CA GLY A 74 -2.92 14.08 11.89
C GLY A 74 -3.50 14.55 10.55
N VAL A 75 -3.08 13.95 9.42
CA VAL A 75 -3.59 14.31 8.08
C VAL A 75 -4.34 13.17 7.40
N TRP A 76 -4.63 12.08 8.12
CA TRP A 76 -5.29 10.91 7.54
C TRP A 76 -6.68 11.22 7.02
N ASP A 77 -7.50 11.95 7.78
CA ASP A 77 -8.86 12.27 7.37
C ASP A 77 -8.86 13.12 6.09
N PHE A 78 -7.94 14.09 6.01
CA PHE A 78 -7.72 14.87 4.80
C PHE A 78 -7.27 13.98 3.63
N ALA A 79 -6.27 13.13 3.83
CA ALA A 79 -5.77 12.25 2.77
C ALA A 79 -6.86 11.29 2.26
N LEU A 80 -7.67 10.70 3.14
CA LEU A 80 -8.78 9.82 2.75
C LEU A 80 -9.88 10.58 2.02
N GLN A 81 -10.19 11.80 2.45
CA GLN A 81 -11.16 12.65 1.78
C GLN A 81 -10.71 13.00 0.35
N GLU A 82 -9.46 13.43 0.18
CA GLU A 82 -8.88 13.70 -1.14
C GLU A 82 -8.88 12.44 -2.01
N ARG A 83 -8.53 11.28 -1.45
CA ARG A 83 -8.57 10.00 -2.16
C ARG A 83 -9.98 9.61 -2.60
N ARG A 84 -11.00 9.94 -1.80
CA ARG A 84 -12.41 9.73 -2.17
C ARG A 84 -12.81 10.62 -3.34
N ILE A 85 -12.45 11.91 -3.31
CA ILE A 85 -12.74 12.84 -4.41
C ILE A 85 -12.08 12.36 -5.71
N MET A 86 -10.78 12.05 -5.67
CA MET A 86 -10.06 11.53 -6.84
C MET A 86 -10.66 10.21 -7.35
N PHE A 87 -11.17 9.36 -6.46
CA PHE A 87 -11.84 8.13 -6.86
C PHE A 87 -13.15 8.41 -7.61
N GLU A 88 -13.97 9.35 -7.12
CA GLU A 88 -15.21 9.75 -7.81
C GLU A 88 -14.91 10.35 -9.19
N ASP A 89 -13.82 11.11 -9.33
CA ASP A 89 -13.36 11.63 -10.64
C ASP A 89 -12.99 10.48 -11.60
N VAL A 90 -12.28 9.46 -11.12
CA VAL A 90 -11.94 8.26 -11.92
C VAL A 90 -13.19 7.50 -12.35
N VAL A 91 -14.15 7.32 -11.45
CA VAL A 91 -15.44 6.68 -11.76
C VAL A 91 -16.21 7.48 -12.81
N GLY A 92 -16.29 8.80 -12.65
CA GLY A 92 -16.94 9.68 -13.62
C GLY A 92 -16.27 9.63 -14.99
N ALA A 93 -14.94 9.67 -15.04
CA ALA A 93 -14.18 9.54 -16.28
C ALA A 93 -14.43 8.20 -16.97
N ALA A 94 -14.43 7.09 -16.21
CA ALA A 94 -14.70 5.76 -16.75
C ALA A 94 -16.11 5.65 -17.36
N GLN A 95 -17.12 6.25 -16.72
CA GLN A 95 -18.49 6.27 -17.26
C GLN A 95 -18.58 7.03 -18.58
N VAL A 96 -17.91 8.18 -18.68
CA VAL A 96 -17.87 8.97 -19.94
C VAL A 96 -17.17 8.21 -21.06
N LEU A 97 -16.05 7.54 -20.75
CA LEU A 97 -15.30 6.75 -21.73
C LEU A 97 -16.11 5.54 -22.22
N GLN A 98 -16.87 4.89 -21.34
CA GLN A 98 -17.79 3.82 -21.73
C GLN A 98 -18.89 4.32 -22.67
N ALA A 99 -19.53 5.45 -22.34
CA ALA A 99 -20.59 6.04 -23.17
C ALA A 99 -20.07 6.39 -24.58
N LYS A 100 -18.88 6.98 -24.67
CA LYS A 100 -18.25 7.31 -25.95
C LYS A 100 -18.01 6.07 -26.85
N ASN A 101 -17.57 4.96 -26.27
CA ASN A 101 -17.34 3.72 -27.04
C ASN A 101 -18.64 3.13 -27.61
N VAL A 102 -19.78 3.35 -26.95
CA VAL A 102 -21.11 2.93 -27.45
C VAL A 102 -21.58 3.83 -28.60
N GLU A 103 -21.31 5.14 -28.52
CA GLU A 103 -21.67 6.10 -29.58
C GLU A 103 -20.82 5.92 -30.85
N ASP A 104 -19.52 5.64 -30.71
CA ASP A 104 -18.61 5.41 -31.86
C ASP A 104 -18.84 4.06 -32.56
N SER A 105 -19.53 3.10 -31.93
CA SER A 105 -19.79 1.76 -32.51
C SER A 105 -21.05 1.69 -33.38
N GLY A 106 -21.79 2.79 -33.56
CA GLY A 106 -22.76 2.94 -34.66
C GLY A 106 -23.89 1.90 -34.72
N GLU A 107 -24.27 1.30 -33.59
CA GLU A 107 -25.46 0.46 -33.53
C GLU A 107 -26.66 1.28 -33.05
N GLU A 108 -27.49 1.70 -34.00
CA GLU A 108 -28.88 2.08 -33.76
C GLU A 108 -29.65 0.87 -33.20
N ASN A 109 -29.57 0.64 -31.90
CA ASN A 109 -30.54 -0.18 -31.19
C ASN A 109 -31.43 0.73 -30.33
N GLU A 110 -32.57 1.11 -30.90
CA GLU A 110 -33.74 1.57 -30.15
C GLU A 110 -34.13 0.47 -29.15
N GLY A 111 -33.77 0.65 -27.89
CA GLY A 111 -34.25 -0.24 -26.84
C GLY A 111 -33.39 -0.27 -25.59
N THR A 112 -33.86 0.46 -24.58
CA THR A 112 -33.71 0.16 -23.15
C THR A 112 -32.48 0.73 -22.43
N GLY A 113 -32.77 1.76 -21.63
CA GLY A 113 -32.16 1.93 -20.31
C GLY A 113 -30.82 2.65 -20.29
N GLY A 114 -30.83 3.86 -19.73
CA GLY A 114 -29.60 4.43 -19.18
C GLY A 114 -28.97 3.39 -18.25
N VAL A 115 -27.83 2.85 -18.67
CA VAL A 115 -27.08 1.86 -17.92
C VAL A 115 -26.52 2.58 -16.70
N THR A 116 -27.30 2.56 -15.62
CA THR A 116 -26.81 2.76 -14.28
C THR A 116 -25.78 1.66 -14.03
N THR A 117 -24.50 1.99 -14.23
CA THR A 117 -23.34 1.11 -14.00
C THR A 117 -23.24 0.58 -12.57
N ARG A 118 -24.12 1.06 -11.68
CA ARG A 118 -24.33 0.57 -10.33
C ARG A 118 -25.11 -0.75 -10.25
N GLY A 119 -25.63 -1.26 -11.37
CA GLY A 119 -26.61 -2.34 -11.38
C GLY A 119 -26.12 -3.78 -11.56
N TYR A 120 -24.95 -4.07 -12.13
CA TYR A 120 -24.67 -5.46 -12.56
C TYR A 120 -23.21 -5.94 -12.63
N TYR A 121 -22.22 -5.18 -12.16
CA TYR A 121 -20.85 -5.70 -12.02
C TYR A 121 -20.60 -6.20 -10.61
N ASP A 122 -20.01 -7.39 -10.50
CA ASP A 122 -19.28 -7.76 -9.28
C ASP A 122 -18.27 -6.65 -9.00
N PHE A 123 -18.21 -6.18 -7.76
CA PHE A 123 -17.33 -5.07 -7.37
C PHE A 123 -15.86 -5.38 -7.72
N LEU A 124 -15.48 -6.66 -7.76
CA LEU A 124 -14.17 -7.11 -8.25
C LEU A 124 -13.90 -6.72 -9.70
N GLU A 125 -14.89 -6.90 -10.57
CA GLU A 125 -14.78 -6.56 -12.00
C GLU A 125 -14.74 -5.04 -12.19
N LEU A 126 -15.52 -4.31 -11.38
CA LEU A 126 -15.46 -2.85 -11.36
C LEU A 126 -14.05 -2.36 -10.98
N LEU A 127 -13.44 -2.95 -9.94
CA LEU A 127 -12.10 -2.57 -9.49
C LEU A 127 -11.04 -2.77 -10.59
N MET A 128 -11.11 -3.92 -11.27
CA MET A 128 -10.23 -4.25 -12.40
C MET A 128 -10.44 -3.30 -13.57
N HIS A 129 -11.70 -2.97 -13.90
CA HIS A 129 -12.05 -2.04 -14.96
C HIS A 129 -11.51 -0.63 -14.65
N LEU A 130 -11.80 -0.10 -13.46
CA LEU A 130 -11.34 1.22 -13.04
C LEU A 130 -9.82 1.32 -13.03
N HIS A 131 -9.11 0.29 -12.57
CA HIS A 131 -7.65 0.27 -12.57
C HIS A 131 -7.08 0.36 -13.99
N ARG A 132 -7.64 -0.40 -14.94
CA ARG A 132 -7.24 -0.33 -16.35
C ARG A 132 -7.51 1.05 -16.93
N THR A 133 -8.70 1.59 -16.72
CA THR A 133 -9.06 2.94 -17.18
C THR A 133 -8.14 4.00 -16.59
N TYR A 134 -7.86 3.92 -15.28
CA TYR A 134 -6.95 4.85 -14.62
C TYR A 134 -5.57 4.85 -15.26
N TRP A 135 -4.97 3.69 -15.52
CA TRP A 135 -3.63 3.62 -16.08
C TRP A 135 -3.55 3.93 -17.56
N ILE A 136 -4.51 3.45 -18.35
CA ILE A 136 -4.52 3.60 -19.81
C ILE A 136 -4.88 5.03 -20.20
N GLU A 137 -5.93 5.57 -19.59
CA GLU A 137 -6.60 6.77 -20.09
C GLU A 137 -6.31 8.01 -19.23
N ILE A 138 -6.01 7.85 -17.93
CA ILE A 138 -5.92 8.97 -16.98
C ILE A 138 -4.47 9.27 -16.57
N ALA A 139 -3.70 8.26 -16.17
CA ALA A 139 -2.43 8.46 -15.50
C ALA A 139 -1.33 8.99 -16.45
N VAL A 140 -1.03 8.31 -17.57
CA VAL A 140 -0.12 8.80 -18.65
C VAL A 140 -0.33 8.00 -19.95
N ASN A 141 -0.48 8.70 -21.08
CA ASN A 141 -0.40 8.15 -22.44
C ASN A 141 1.02 7.60 -22.73
N GLY A 142 1.20 6.28 -22.74
CA GLY A 142 2.47 5.64 -23.13
C GLY A 142 3.37 5.17 -21.99
N ALA A 143 2.89 5.14 -20.74
CA ALA A 143 3.48 4.22 -19.78
C ALA A 143 3.25 2.81 -20.34
N PRO A 144 4.29 1.99 -20.58
CA PRO A 144 4.07 0.60 -20.92
C PRO A 144 3.24 0.03 -19.79
N LEU A 145 1.96 -0.24 -20.11
CA LEU A 145 1.00 -0.99 -19.31
C LEU A 145 1.79 -1.93 -18.42
N LEU A 146 1.67 -1.77 -17.09
CA LEU A 146 1.97 -2.76 -16.07
C LEU A 146 2.63 -4.01 -16.67
N CYS A 147 3.95 -3.95 -16.88
CA CYS A 147 4.62 -4.90 -17.73
C CYS A 147 4.53 -6.30 -17.08
N GLY A 148 3.49 -7.06 -17.44
CA GLY A 148 3.28 -8.44 -17.00
C GLY A 148 2.18 -8.72 -15.97
N MET A 149 1.28 -7.78 -15.61
CA MET A 149 0.21 -8.06 -14.62
C MET A 149 -1.23 -8.02 -15.17
N ASP A 150 -1.42 -8.27 -16.47
CA ASP A 150 -2.75 -8.29 -17.10
C ASP A 150 -3.57 -9.57 -16.84
N ASP A 151 -2.98 -10.55 -16.15
CA ASP A 151 -3.64 -11.80 -15.84
C ASP A 151 -4.90 -11.58 -14.98
N ALA A 152 -6.05 -11.83 -15.60
CA ALA A 152 -7.36 -11.62 -14.99
C ALA A 152 -7.56 -12.42 -13.69
N ARG A 153 -6.95 -13.61 -13.56
CA ARG A 153 -7.08 -14.42 -12.34
C ARG A 153 -6.25 -13.83 -11.20
N PHE A 154 -5.07 -13.33 -11.51
CA PHE A 154 -4.24 -12.61 -10.55
C PHE A 154 -4.93 -11.32 -10.10
N LEU A 155 -5.39 -10.48 -11.04
CA LEU A 155 -6.09 -9.24 -10.72
C LEU A 155 -7.34 -9.50 -9.86
N ARG A 156 -8.12 -10.53 -10.19
CA ARG A 156 -9.28 -10.94 -9.39
C ARG A 156 -8.88 -11.43 -8.00
N GLY A 157 -7.81 -12.20 -7.87
CA GLY A 157 -7.28 -12.68 -6.58
C GLY A 157 -6.87 -11.53 -5.65
N VAL A 158 -6.11 -10.55 -6.17
CA VAL A 158 -5.74 -9.34 -5.43
C VAL A 158 -6.98 -8.52 -5.05
N ALA A 159 -7.89 -8.29 -6.01
CA ALA A 159 -9.12 -7.53 -5.77
C ALA A 159 -9.96 -8.15 -4.67
N ARG A 160 -10.10 -9.49 -4.67
CA ARG A 160 -10.86 -10.23 -3.65
C ARG A 160 -10.29 -9.96 -2.27
N VAL A 161 -8.99 -10.19 -2.09
CA VAL A 161 -8.33 -10.02 -0.80
C VAL A 161 -8.44 -8.57 -0.31
N VAL A 162 -8.27 -7.59 -1.20
CA VAL A 162 -8.44 -6.17 -0.85
C VAL A 162 -9.87 -5.88 -0.38
N CYS A 163 -10.89 -6.45 -1.04
CA CYS A 163 -12.28 -6.28 -0.66
C CYS A 163 -12.64 -6.98 0.66
N GLU A 164 -11.95 -8.07 1.00
CA GLU A 164 -12.10 -8.74 2.30
C GLU A 164 -11.49 -7.93 3.45
N VAL A 165 -10.45 -7.13 3.17
CA VAL A 165 -9.74 -6.33 4.20
C VAL A 165 -10.32 -4.93 4.37
N LEU A 166 -10.70 -4.26 3.28
CA LEU A 166 -11.15 -2.87 3.27
C LEU A 166 -12.64 -2.78 2.98
N THR A 167 -13.31 -1.78 3.56
CA THR A 167 -14.76 -1.58 3.40
C THR A 167 -15.09 -0.46 2.41
N GLU A 168 -14.34 0.63 2.43
CA GLU A 168 -14.60 1.81 1.60
C GLU A 168 -14.12 1.59 0.16
N GLU A 169 -14.95 1.95 -0.82
CA GLU A 169 -14.68 1.71 -2.24
C GLU A 169 -13.43 2.45 -2.74
N SER A 170 -13.25 3.71 -2.31
CA SER A 170 -12.07 4.51 -2.66
C SER A 170 -10.80 3.90 -2.09
N GLU A 171 -10.82 3.45 -0.83
CA GLU A 171 -9.70 2.79 -0.18
C GLU A 171 -9.32 1.49 -0.89
N ARG A 172 -10.32 0.68 -1.27
CA ARG A 172 -10.11 -0.54 -2.06
C ARG A 172 -9.42 -0.24 -3.38
N PHE A 173 -9.90 0.75 -4.13
CA PHE A 173 -9.33 1.12 -5.42
C PHE A 173 -7.86 1.55 -5.32
N TRP A 174 -7.55 2.44 -4.37
CA TRP A 174 -6.18 2.94 -4.21
C TRP A 174 -5.24 1.87 -3.64
N CYS A 175 -5.69 1.08 -2.68
CA CYS A 175 -4.89 -0.01 -2.12
C CYS A 175 -4.61 -1.07 -3.18
N PHE A 176 -5.62 -1.46 -3.95
CA PHE A 176 -5.49 -2.39 -5.09
C PHE A 176 -4.45 -1.89 -6.10
N THR A 177 -4.60 -0.66 -6.57
CA THR A 177 -3.68 -0.07 -7.56
C THR A 177 -2.23 -0.06 -7.05
N ARG A 178 -2.02 0.32 -5.79
CA ARG A 178 -0.69 0.35 -5.17
C ARG A 178 -0.10 -1.04 -4.91
N LEU A 179 -0.92 -2.03 -4.60
CA LEU A 179 -0.47 -3.43 -4.46
C LEU A 179 0.00 -4.00 -5.79
N LEU A 180 -0.72 -3.70 -6.89
CA LEU A 180 -0.31 -4.14 -8.23
C LEU A 180 1.01 -3.51 -8.65
N GLU A 181 1.20 -2.20 -8.42
CA GLU A 181 2.49 -1.53 -8.63
C GLU A 181 3.61 -2.19 -7.80
N LEU A 182 3.34 -2.46 -6.52
CA LEU A 182 4.31 -3.10 -5.62
C LEU A 182 4.72 -4.50 -6.11
N PHE A 183 3.76 -5.33 -6.52
CA PHE A 183 4.05 -6.67 -7.00
C PHE A 183 4.76 -6.66 -8.35
N HIS A 184 4.37 -5.76 -9.25
CA HIS A 184 5.06 -5.59 -10.53
C HIS A 184 6.55 -5.29 -10.33
N GLU A 185 6.89 -4.42 -9.38
CA GLU A 185 8.28 -4.03 -9.14
C GLU A 185 9.07 -5.00 -8.23
N GLY A 186 8.37 -5.78 -7.40
CA GLY A 186 8.98 -6.43 -6.24
C GLY A 186 8.78 -7.93 -6.10
N LEU A 187 7.75 -8.52 -6.73
CA LEU A 187 7.33 -9.89 -6.43
C LEU A 187 8.40 -10.92 -6.81
N GLU A 188 9.04 -10.75 -7.96
CA GLU A 188 10.12 -11.62 -8.45
C GLU A 188 11.37 -11.62 -7.55
N LEU A 189 11.47 -10.63 -6.65
CA LEU A 189 12.62 -10.43 -5.79
C LEU A 189 12.46 -11.11 -4.41
N VAL A 190 11.26 -11.63 -4.13
CA VAL A 190 10.97 -12.34 -2.89
C VAL A 190 11.67 -13.71 -2.91
N ASP A 191 12.34 -14.10 -1.83
CA ASP A 191 13.05 -15.39 -1.71
C ASP A 191 12.45 -16.25 -0.58
N PRO A 192 11.87 -17.44 -0.85
CA PRO A 192 11.76 -18.06 -2.18
C PRO A 192 10.82 -17.30 -3.11
N MET A 193 11.10 -17.40 -4.42
CA MET A 193 10.30 -16.80 -5.50
C MET A 193 8.85 -17.22 -5.38
N VAL A 194 7.94 -16.25 -5.43
CA VAL A 194 6.50 -16.46 -5.37
C VAL A 194 5.94 -16.41 -6.79
N PRO A 195 5.53 -17.54 -7.38
CA PRO A 195 4.96 -17.55 -8.72
C PRO A 195 3.55 -16.94 -8.70
N LEU A 196 3.15 -16.30 -9.80
CA LEU A 196 1.92 -15.49 -9.87
C LEU A 196 0.64 -16.31 -9.62
N ASP A 197 0.63 -17.56 -10.02
CA ASP A 197 -0.48 -18.50 -9.86
C ASP A 197 -0.84 -18.78 -8.41
N THR A 198 0.13 -18.67 -7.49
CA THR A 198 -0.13 -18.78 -6.05
C THR A 198 -1.08 -17.69 -5.54
N LEU A 199 -1.19 -16.57 -6.24
CA LEU A 199 -2.01 -15.43 -5.84
C LEU A 199 -3.45 -15.46 -6.40
N TYR A 200 -3.80 -16.45 -7.22
CA TYR A 200 -5.14 -16.53 -7.84
C TYR A 200 -6.27 -16.73 -6.82
N ASP A 201 -6.04 -17.59 -5.81
CA ASP A 201 -7.04 -17.97 -4.82
C ASP A 201 -6.52 -17.93 -3.38
N ILE A 202 -5.48 -17.14 -3.14
CA ILE A 202 -4.77 -17.04 -1.87
C ILE A 202 -5.60 -16.42 -0.74
N GLN A 203 -5.58 -17.05 0.43
CA GLN A 203 -6.27 -16.53 1.61
C GLN A 203 -5.62 -15.22 2.09
N VAL A 204 -6.39 -14.35 2.75
CA VAL A 204 -5.92 -13.03 3.22
C VAL A 204 -4.62 -13.13 4.03
N ALA A 205 -4.52 -14.12 4.91
CA ALA A 205 -3.35 -14.31 5.76
C ALA A 205 -2.09 -14.65 4.95
N ASP A 206 -2.20 -15.55 3.98
CA ASP A 206 -1.07 -15.94 3.13
C ASP A 206 -0.69 -14.80 2.16
N PHE A 207 -1.67 -14.07 1.64
CA PHE A 207 -1.45 -12.89 0.82
C PHE A 207 -0.73 -11.80 1.61
N GLU A 208 -1.15 -11.57 2.86
CA GLU A 208 -0.51 -10.58 3.75
C GLU A 208 0.97 -10.88 3.91
N VAL A 209 1.36 -12.15 4.06
CA VAL A 209 2.77 -12.55 4.14
C VAL A 209 3.52 -12.20 2.86
N VAL A 210 2.96 -12.51 1.68
CA VAL A 210 3.59 -12.18 0.38
C VAL A 210 3.72 -10.66 0.21
N PHE A 211 2.66 -9.92 0.52
CA PHE A 211 2.62 -8.47 0.48
C PHE A 211 3.72 -7.84 1.36
N LEU A 212 3.79 -8.23 2.63
CA LEU A 212 4.77 -7.67 3.58
C LEU A 212 6.21 -8.02 3.18
N ARG A 213 6.46 -9.24 2.68
CA ARG A 213 7.78 -9.66 2.20
C ARG A 213 8.20 -8.88 0.96
N THR A 214 7.27 -8.67 0.02
CA THR A 214 7.53 -7.87 -1.18
C THR A 214 7.90 -6.43 -0.80
N LEU A 215 7.15 -5.84 0.13
CA LEU A 215 7.41 -4.49 0.62
C LEU A 215 8.77 -4.36 1.30
N ASP A 216 9.16 -5.34 2.12
CA ASP A 216 10.46 -5.33 2.80
C ASP A 216 11.63 -5.48 1.84
N VAL A 217 11.52 -6.33 0.82
CA VAL A 217 12.55 -6.45 -0.22
C VAL A 217 12.70 -5.14 -1.00
N LYS A 218 11.58 -4.52 -1.42
CA LYS A 218 11.60 -3.21 -2.09
C LYS A 218 12.25 -2.15 -1.20
N ARG A 219 11.88 -2.08 0.08
CA ARG A 219 12.48 -1.15 1.06
C ARG A 219 13.99 -1.34 1.20
N ARG A 220 14.45 -2.60 1.37
CA ARG A 220 15.87 -2.92 1.54
C ARG A 220 16.69 -2.49 0.32
N ARG A 221 16.16 -2.66 -0.90
CA ARG A 221 16.81 -2.17 -2.12
C ARG A 221 16.93 -0.67 -2.16
N PHE A 222 15.86 0.08 -1.88
CA PHE A 222 15.96 1.54 -1.78
C PHE A 222 17.02 2.00 -0.77
N THR A 223 17.16 1.32 0.38
CA THR A 223 18.19 1.64 1.35
C THR A 223 19.60 1.24 0.92
N ALA A 224 19.75 0.17 0.13
CA ALA A 224 21.04 -0.31 -0.37
C ALA A 224 21.51 0.51 -1.59
N ASP A 225 20.58 0.92 -2.45
CA ASP A 225 20.81 1.73 -3.66
C ASP A 225 20.89 3.23 -3.37
N THR A 226 20.77 3.63 -2.09
CA THR A 226 21.17 4.96 -1.61
C THR A 226 22.55 4.87 -0.94
N PRO A 227 23.66 4.59 -1.66
CA PRO A 227 24.97 4.82 -1.09
C PRO A 227 25.09 6.33 -0.85
N MET A 228 25.70 6.70 0.27
CA MET A 228 25.98 8.06 0.77
C MET A 228 26.57 9.05 -0.27
N SER A 229 25.83 9.38 -1.32
CA SER A 229 26.27 10.26 -2.42
C SER A 229 25.66 11.66 -2.29
N ASN A 230 24.64 11.83 -1.45
CA ASN A 230 23.97 13.11 -1.26
C ASN A 230 24.48 13.93 -0.04
N LEU A 231 25.53 13.47 0.66
CA LEU A 231 26.09 14.19 1.82
C LEU A 231 27.34 15.04 1.51
N HIS A 232 27.86 15.02 0.28
CA HIS A 232 29.05 15.80 -0.11
C HIS A 232 28.77 17.04 -0.98
N MET A 233 27.52 17.30 -1.38
CA MET A 233 27.17 18.44 -2.24
C MET A 233 26.67 19.69 -1.49
N LEU A 234 26.67 19.67 -0.15
CA LEU A 234 26.15 20.78 0.68
C LEU A 234 27.16 21.37 1.68
N LYS A 235 28.44 21.02 1.57
CA LYS A 235 29.51 21.56 2.44
C LYS A 235 30.52 22.50 1.76
N ASN A 236 30.38 22.79 0.46
CA ASN A 236 31.32 23.66 -0.25
C ASN A 236 30.82 25.08 -0.55
N THR A 237 29.71 25.52 0.05
CA THR A 237 29.14 26.86 -0.23
C THR A 237 29.02 27.78 0.98
N THR A 238 29.84 27.58 2.00
CA THR A 238 30.02 28.59 3.05
C THR A 238 31.46 28.61 3.57
N CYS A 239 32.13 29.74 3.33
CA CYS A 239 33.30 30.27 4.04
C CYS A 239 34.70 29.83 3.53
N SER A 240 35.31 30.64 2.65
CA SER A 240 36.51 31.45 2.98
C SER A 240 37.17 32.02 1.71
N HIS A 241 37.01 33.31 1.45
CA HIS A 241 38.12 34.25 1.22
C HIS A 241 37.56 35.60 0.72
N ASP A 242 37.22 36.47 1.67
CA ASP A 242 37.60 37.87 1.52
C ASP A 242 39.10 37.93 1.78
N GLU A 243 39.87 38.41 0.81
CA GLU A 243 40.98 39.36 1.01
C GLU A 243 41.59 39.75 -0.35
N GLU A 244 41.80 41.06 -0.51
CA GLU A 244 42.79 41.68 -1.41
C GLU A 244 42.47 41.81 -2.91
N TYR A 245 41.71 42.86 -3.27
CA TYR A 245 41.97 43.58 -4.52
C TYR A 245 41.93 45.09 -4.31
N GLY A 246 43.12 45.66 -4.13
CA GLY A 246 43.37 47.09 -4.23
C GLY A 246 44.77 47.35 -4.75
N ARG A 247 44.95 47.43 -6.09
CA ARG A 247 45.86 48.38 -6.77
C ARG A 247 45.96 48.19 -8.30
N ARG A 248 45.96 49.34 -8.98
CA ARG A 248 46.40 49.65 -10.38
C ARG A 248 45.31 49.36 -11.43
N ARG A 249 44.85 50.31 -12.25
CA ARG A 249 45.31 51.66 -12.67
C ARG A 249 44.09 52.55 -12.89
#